data_AF-A0A382DRY1-F1
#
_entry.id   AF-A0A382DRY1-F1
#
_cell.length_a   1.000
_cell.length_b   1.000
_cell.length_c   1.000
_cell.angle_alpha   90.00
_cell.angle_beta   90.00
_cell.angle_gamma   90.00
#
_symmetry.space_group_name_H-M   'P 1'
#
loop_
_entity.id
_entity.type
_entity.pdbx_description
1 polymer ?
#
loop_
_entity_poly.entity_id
_entity_poly.type
_entity_poly.pdbx_seq_one_letter_code
_entity_poly.pdbx_strand_id
1 'polypeptide(L)'
;VNELIWDYDSLDSLNKPVLVVAFKGLFDASGSATSALEWLMEKSESENLGEIDSETFFDFTQERPLISFDKNGERALTWPKNKIVAIRTSGNERDLLAISGIEPH
;
A
#
# COMPACT_ATOMS: atom_id res chain seq x y z
N VAL A 1 13.41 -11.10 11.83
CA VAL A 1 12.08 -11.08 11.19
C VAL A 1 12.29 -10.40 9.84
N ASN A 2 11.58 -10.77 8.78
CA ASN A 2 11.71 -10.08 7.49
C ASN A 2 10.56 -9.09 7.42
N GLU A 3 10.85 -7.79 7.53
CA GLU A 3 9.83 -6.75 7.63
C GLU A 3 9.15 -6.47 6.27
N LEU A 4 9.74 -6.96 5.18
CA LEU A 4 9.17 -6.92 3.84
C LEU A 4 8.70 -8.31 3.43
N ILE A 5 7.40 -8.42 3.15
CA ILE A 5 6.75 -9.64 2.68
C ILE A 5 6.43 -9.44 1.20
N TRP A 6 7.07 -10.22 0.34
CA TRP A 6 6.88 -10.14 -1.11
C TRP A 6 5.91 -11.23 -1.58
N ASP A 7 4.91 -10.82 -2.35
CA ASP A 7 3.99 -11.71 -3.06
C ASP A 7 4.38 -11.83 -4.55
N TYR A 8 5.57 -11.34 -4.91
CA TYR A 8 6.05 -11.22 -6.29
C TYR A 8 7.45 -11.81 -6.47
N ASP A 9 7.65 -12.53 -7.58
CA ASP A 9 8.88 -13.30 -7.82
C ASP A 9 10.08 -12.42 -8.23
N SER A 10 9.86 -11.34 -9.00
CA SER A 10 10.94 -10.43 -9.42
C SER A 10 10.42 -9.08 -9.91
N LEU A 11 11.11 -7.99 -9.54
CA LEU A 11 10.84 -6.63 -9.99
C LEU A 11 11.48 -6.28 -11.34
N ASP A 12 12.23 -7.20 -11.96
CA ASP A 12 13.01 -6.95 -13.20
C ASP A 12 12.15 -6.54 -14.40
N SER A 13 10.85 -6.84 -14.36
CA SER A 13 9.90 -6.47 -15.38
C SER A 13 9.53 -4.98 -15.36
N LEU A 14 9.79 -4.25 -14.27
CA LEU A 14 9.46 -2.83 -14.12
C LEU A 14 10.45 -1.91 -14.85
N ASN A 15 9.94 -0.93 -15.60
CA ASN A 15 10.78 0.01 -16.31
C ASN A 15 11.26 1.15 -15.40
N LYS A 16 12.49 1.03 -14.88
CA LYS A 16 13.19 2.09 -14.11
C LYS A 16 12.26 2.80 -13.10
N PRO A 17 11.62 2.05 -12.19
CA PRO A 17 10.49 2.56 -11.45
C PRO A 17 10.87 3.70 -10.50
N VAL A 18 9.91 4.60 -10.26
CA VAL A 18 10.02 5.65 -9.24
C VAL A 18 9.12 5.31 -8.06
N LEU A 19 9.66 5.38 -6.85
CA LEU A 19 8.88 5.20 -5.63
C LEU A 19 8.15 6.50 -5.28
N VAL A 20 6.84 6.40 -5.09
CA VAL A 20 5.95 7.47 -4.62
C VAL A 20 5.27 6.99 -3.36
N VAL A 21 5.37 7.78 -2.29
CA VAL A 21 4.82 7.44 -0.97
C VAL A 21 3.89 8.55 -0.51
N ALA A 22 2.72 8.16 -0.02
CA ALA A 22 1.76 9.04 0.62
C ALA A 22 1.32 8.40 1.95
N PHE A 23 1.53 9.11 3.05
CA PHE A 23 1.10 8.67 4.37
C PHE A 23 -0.05 9.52 4.89
N LYS A 24 -1.05 8.86 5.47
CA LYS A 24 -2.12 9.50 6.23
C LYS A 24 -1.54 10.23 7.43
N GLY A 25 -2.14 11.35 7.80
CA GLY A 25 -1.79 12.07 9.02
C GLY A 25 -1.78 13.58 8.81
N LEU A 26 -0.98 14.27 9.64
CA LEU A 26 -0.93 15.73 9.67
C LEU A 26 -0.51 16.36 8.33
N PHE A 27 0.35 15.67 7.57
CA PHE A 27 0.88 16.14 6.30
C PHE A 27 -0.06 15.86 5.11
N ASP A 28 -1.11 15.07 5.32
CA ASP A 28 -2.07 14.69 4.30
C ASP A 28 -3.44 15.33 4.55
N ALA A 29 -3.48 16.65 4.39
CA ALA A 29 -4.69 17.44 4.62
C ALA A 29 -5.85 16.92 3.76
N SER A 30 -6.97 16.60 4.42
CA SER A 30 -8.17 16.01 3.81
C SER A 30 -7.91 14.72 3.03
N GLY A 31 -6.81 14.01 3.29
CA GLY A 31 -6.43 12.82 2.52
C GLY A 31 -5.99 13.11 1.09
N SER A 32 -5.62 14.35 0.75
CA SER A 32 -5.30 14.78 -0.62
C SER A 32 -4.23 13.93 -1.33
N ALA A 33 -3.11 13.65 -0.68
CA ALA A 33 -2.01 12.88 -1.22
C ALA A 33 -2.34 11.38 -1.30
N THR A 34 -2.88 10.80 -0.22
CA THR A 34 -3.27 9.38 -0.20
C THR A 34 -4.39 9.11 -1.21
N SER A 35 -5.42 9.95 -1.26
CA SER A 35 -6.52 9.81 -2.23
C SER A 35 -6.05 9.97 -3.67
N ALA A 36 -5.11 10.88 -3.95
CA ALA A 36 -4.57 11.04 -5.30
C ALA A 36 -3.77 9.80 -5.75
N LEU A 37 -2.95 9.24 -4.85
CA LEU A 37 -2.17 8.05 -5.16
C LEU A 37 -3.07 6.80 -5.27
N GLU A 38 -4.06 6.65 -4.39
CA GLU A 38 -5.09 5.60 -4.44
C GLU A 38 -5.89 5.68 -5.73
N TRP A 39 -6.30 6.87 -6.14
CA TRP A 39 -6.99 7.07 -7.41
C TRP A 39 -6.13 6.63 -8.61
N LEU A 40 -4.82 6.92 -8.61
CA LEU A 40 -3.91 6.45 -9.66
C LEU A 40 -3.81 4.92 -9.66
N MET A 41 -3.66 4.30 -8.48
CA MET A 41 -3.63 2.83 -8.36
C MET A 41 -4.91 2.19 -8.91
N GLU A 42 -6.07 2.78 -8.63
CA GLU A 42 -7.37 2.26 -9.09
C GLU A 42 -7.64 2.47 -10.59
N LYS A 43 -7.05 3.50 -11.21
CA LYS A 43 -7.31 3.88 -12.61
C LYS A 43 -6.26 3.41 -13.60
N SER A 44 -5.16 2.85 -13.11
CA SER A 44 -4.07 2.34 -13.94
C SER A 44 -3.97 0.81 -13.83
N GLU A 45 -3.17 0.22 -14.71
CA GLU A 45 -2.79 -1.18 -14.58
C GLU A 45 -1.84 -1.32 -13.38
N SER A 46 -2.39 -1.77 -12.26
CA SER A 46 -1.67 -1.88 -10.99
C SER A 46 -1.64 -3.30 -10.46
N GLU A 47 -0.55 -3.63 -9.75
CA GLU A 47 -0.28 -4.96 -9.22
C GLU A 47 0.28 -4.85 -7.80
N ASN A 48 -0.27 -5.61 -6.86
CA ASN A 48 0.28 -5.69 -5.51
C ASN A 48 1.54 -6.56 -5.51
N LEU A 49 2.68 -5.99 -5.12
CA LEU A 49 3.96 -6.69 -5.11
C LEU A 49 4.27 -7.30 -3.73
N GLY A 50 3.66 -6.76 -2.69
CA GLY A 50 3.91 -7.18 -1.32
C GLY A 50 3.50 -6.12 -0.31
N GLU A 51 3.95 -6.29 0.92
CA GLU A 51 3.62 -5.42 2.04
C GLU A 51 4.76 -5.27 3.05
N ILE A 52 4.70 -4.17 3.78
CA ILE A 52 5.51 -3.94 4.97
C ILE A 52 4.72 -4.49 6.16
N ASP A 53 5.33 -5.41 6.91
CA ASP A 53 4.76 -5.98 8.12
C ASP A 53 4.55 -4.89 9.17
N SER A 54 3.31 -4.74 9.65
CA SER A 54 2.95 -3.69 10.60
C SER A 54 3.37 -3.98 12.03
N GLU A 55 3.69 -5.23 12.40
CA GLU A 55 3.99 -5.60 13.79
C GLU A 55 5.17 -4.82 14.37
N THR A 56 6.16 -4.48 13.53
CA THR A 56 7.37 -3.75 13.95
C THR A 56 7.18 -2.22 13.98
N PHE A 57 6.22 -1.69 13.21
CA PHE A 57 6.17 -0.26 12.90
C PHE A 57 4.93 0.45 13.43
N PHE A 58 3.87 -0.28 13.81
CA PHE A 58 2.58 0.32 14.12
C PHE A 58 2.25 0.15 15.61
N ASP A 59 1.86 1.23 16.27
CA ASP A 59 1.20 1.15 17.57
C ASP A 59 -0.29 0.79 17.36
N PHE A 60 -0.64 -0.48 17.59
CA PHE A 60 -2.02 -0.95 17.41
C PHE A 60 -3.03 -0.38 18.42
N THR A 61 -2.59 0.38 19.43
CA THR A 61 -3.49 1.16 20.28
C THR A 61 -3.99 2.44 19.62
N GLN A 62 -3.20 2.97 18.68
CA GLN A 62 -3.53 4.10 17.81
C GLN A 62 -4.16 3.63 16.50
N GLU A 63 -3.46 2.76 15.75
CA GLU A 63 -3.92 2.23 14.47
C GLU A 63 -4.54 0.84 14.65
N ARG A 64 -5.85 0.80 14.85
CA ARG A 64 -6.54 -0.42 15.29
C ARG A 64 -6.89 -1.34 14.12
N PRO A 65 -6.75 -2.66 14.27
CA PRO A 65 -7.30 -3.63 13.33
C PRO A 65 -8.82 -3.48 13.17
N LEU A 66 -9.29 -3.63 11.94
CA LEU A 66 -10.71 -3.54 11.61
C LEU A 66 -11.35 -4.93 11.68
N ILE A 67 -12.50 -5.01 12.34
CA ILE A 67 -13.34 -6.21 12.35
C ILE A 67 -14.48 -5.99 11.36
N SER A 68 -14.68 -6.94 10.46
CA SER A 68 -15.82 -6.98 9.54
C SER A 68 -16.45 -8.37 9.53
N PHE A 69 -17.59 -8.50 8.85
CA PHE A 69 -18.20 -9.79 8.56
C PHE A 69 -18.17 -10.01 7.05
N ASP A 70 -17.80 -11.21 6.63
CA ASP A 70 -17.78 -11.57 5.21
C ASP A 70 -19.19 -11.90 4.69
N LYS A 71 -19.28 -12.29 3.42
CA LYS A 71 -20.56 -12.66 2.77
C LYS A 71 -21.27 -13.88 3.39
N ASN A 72 -20.56 -14.68 4.18
CA ASN A 72 -21.09 -15.85 4.89
C ASN A 72 -21.45 -15.53 6.35
N GLY A 73 -21.22 -14.29 6.80
CA GLY A 73 -21.41 -13.87 8.18
C GLY A 73 -20.27 -14.28 9.12
N GLU A 74 -19.12 -14.69 8.57
CA GLU A 74 -17.94 -15.03 9.36
C GLU A 74 -17.15 -13.77 9.70
N ARG A 75 -16.62 -13.71 10.92
CA ARG A 75 -15.81 -12.57 11.38
C ARG A 75 -14.48 -12.55 10.64
N ALA A 76 -14.22 -11.46 9.93
CA ALA A 76 -12.93 -11.17 9.31
C ALA A 76 -12.18 -10.11 10.13
N LEU A 77 -10.86 -10.28 10.22
CA LEU A 77 -9.95 -9.35 10.88
C LEU A 77 -8.96 -8.80 9.84
N THR A 78 -8.94 -7.49 9.67
CA THR A 78 -8.00 -6.80 8.78
C THR A 78 -7.01 -6.01 9.61
N TRP A 79 -5.75 -6.45 9.60
CA TRP A 79 -4.65 -5.70 10.19
C TRP A 79 -4.28 -4.50 9.31
N PRO A 80 -3.94 -3.36 9.91
CA PRO A 80 -3.39 -2.24 9.16
C PRO A 80 -2.03 -2.64 8.58
N LYS A 81 -1.75 -2.20 7.35
CA LYS A 81 -0.51 -2.52 6.63
C LYS A 81 -0.26 -1.55 5.48
N ASN A 82 1.00 -1.37 5.12
CA ASN A 82 1.41 -0.58 3.96
C ASN A 82 1.75 -1.52 2.81
N LYS A 83 0.93 -1.49 1.75
CA LYS A 83 1.17 -2.29 0.54
C LYS A 83 2.13 -1.57 -0.40
N ILE A 84 2.89 -2.37 -1.15
CA ILE A 84 3.77 -1.92 -2.22
C ILE A 84 3.09 -2.29 -3.53
N VAL A 85 2.65 -1.29 -4.29
CA VAL A 85 1.88 -1.49 -5.52
C VAL A 85 2.69 -1.00 -6.71
N ALA A 86 2.89 -1.84 -7.73
CA ALA A 86 3.39 -1.39 -9.02
C ALA A 86 2.26 -0.74 -9.81
N ILE A 87 2.56 0.35 -10.52
CA ILE A 87 1.69 0.94 -11.54
C ILE A 87 2.46 0.96 -12.85
N ARG A 88 1.92 0.26 -13.85
CA ARG A 88 2.49 0.23 -15.20
C ARG A 88 2.12 1.50 -15.94
N THR A 89 3.13 2.07 -16.60
CA THR A 89 2.97 3.24 -17.47
C THR A 89 3.09 2.83 -18.92
N SER A 90 2.46 3.61 -19.81
CA SER A 90 2.46 3.30 -21.24
C SER A 90 3.74 3.79 -21.93
N GLY A 91 4.17 3.09 -22.97
CA GLY A 91 5.34 3.50 -23.76
C GLY A 91 6.67 3.24 -23.04
N ASN A 92 7.60 4.18 -23.12
CA ASN A 92 8.93 4.09 -22.50
C ASN A 92 9.05 4.98 -21.24
N GLU A 93 7.91 5.30 -20.63
CA GLU A 93 7.84 6.03 -19.37
C GLU A 93 8.26 5.13 -18.20
N ARG A 94 8.59 5.74 -17.06
CA ARG A 94 8.99 5.00 -15.86
C ARG A 94 7.75 4.49 -15.14
N ASP A 95 7.77 3.22 -14.76
CA ASP A 95 6.74 2.66 -13.90
C ASP A 95 6.77 3.33 -12.51
N LEU A 96 5.69 3.20 -11.75
CA LEU A 96 5.65 3.69 -10.37
C LEU A 96 5.61 2.52 -9.40
N LEU A 97 6.32 2.67 -8.29
CA LEU A 97 6.05 1.93 -7.06
C LEU A 97 5.30 2.89 -6.14
N ALA A 98 4.11 2.48 -5.69
CA ALA A 98 3.22 3.29 -4.90
C ALA A 98 3.03 2.66 -3.52
N ILE A 99 3.12 3.50 -2.49
CA ILE A 99 2.72 3.17 -1.12
C ILE A 99 1.79 4.28 -0.65
N SER A 100 0.48 4.00 -0.59
CA SER A 100 -0.49 4.82 0.14
C SER A 100 -0.82 4.11 1.45
N GLY A 101 -0.60 4.75 2.59
CA GLY A 101 -0.63 4.03 3.85
C GLY A 101 -0.60 4.88 5.11
N ILE A 102 -0.25 4.24 6.22
CA ILE A 102 -0.16 4.87 7.55
C ILE A 102 1.31 5.17 7.84
N GLU A 103 1.58 6.36 8.40
CA GLU A 103 2.91 6.72 8.88
C GLU A 103 3.32 5.78 10.04
N PRO A 104 4.52 5.17 10.00
CA PRO A 104 5.05 4.41 11.13
C PRO A 104 5.07 5.21 12.44
N HIS A 105 4.94 4.53 13.58
CA HIS A 105 4.95 5.11 14.92
C HIS A 105 6.31 4.96 15.62
#